data_AF-A0A817TNB6-F1
#
_entry.id   AF-A0A817TNB6-F1
#
_cell.length_a   1.000
_cell.length_b   1.000
_cell.length_c   1.000
_cell.angle_alpha   90.00
_cell.angle_beta   90.00
_cell.angle_gamma   90.00
#
_symmetry.space_group_name_H-M   'P 1'
#
loop_
_entity.id
_entity.type
_entity.pdbx_description
1 polymer ?
#
loop_
_entity_poly.entity_id
_entity_poly.type
_entity_poly.pdbx_seq_one_letter_code
_entity_poly.pdbx_strand_id
1 'polypeptide(L)'
;MCPIIIYLILFLNLFQSCQLNNNIAYNIPDPDCTGAFYLCVDADKDRLGREAIKAIHEQMDDDKDGMIEASESSDFIKEELESNTDSIRHRQFQDANLRITFNDLWTQWEKSAVYNWSNDDVVHWLVNYVHLPIYVDNFRRNQIDGRMIPRLAANQKHYLSAIMQIRDPRHKRRLVIKATDVILFGPPKQTHNLIKDIILMSALSISFGACLYAFLRHRKTQETMKLMLKELETLQNAEGNLKAVTVKVKAMENELKDKTKVDRGLLKSWFTEVQRTKEEAEKYRQRRGSTADREGQLQLALKELEQVNK
;
A
#
# COMPACT_ATOMS: atom_id res chain seq x y z
N MET A 1 5.54 -8.25 21.66
CA MET A 1 4.87 -7.46 20.61
C MET A 1 5.53 -6.09 20.56
N CYS A 2 6.01 -5.65 19.40
CA CYS A 2 6.80 -4.42 19.29
C CYS A 2 5.94 -3.16 19.47
N PRO A 3 6.41 -2.14 20.23
CA PRO A 3 5.68 -0.89 20.45
C PRO A 3 5.37 -0.14 19.14
N ILE A 4 6.18 -0.33 18.10
CA ILE A 4 5.99 0.27 16.77
C ILE A 4 4.67 -0.15 16.13
N ILE A 5 4.22 -1.39 16.35
CA ILE A 5 2.96 -1.91 15.77
C ILE A 5 1.76 -1.26 16.45
N ILE A 6 1.85 -1.01 17.76
CA ILE A 6 0.79 -0.33 18.53
C ILE A 6 0.68 1.13 18.09
N TYR A 7 1.82 1.82 17.90
CA TYR A 7 1.81 3.18 17.37
C TYR A 7 1.24 3.26 15.95
N LEU A 8 1.54 2.31 15.07
CA LEU A 8 1.00 2.26 13.71
C LEU A 8 -0.52 2.01 13.70
N ILE A 9 -1.00 1.12 14.56
CA ILE A 9 -2.43 0.84 14.71
C ILE A 9 -3.15 2.06 15.32
N LEU A 10 -2.58 2.72 16.32
CA LEU A 10 -3.14 3.94 16.88
C LEU A 10 -3.15 5.08 15.87
N PHE A 11 -2.08 5.24 15.07
CA PHE A 11 -2.01 6.27 14.03
C PHE A 11 -3.04 6.03 12.92
N LEU A 12 -3.24 4.76 12.50
CA LEU A 12 -4.27 4.39 11.52
C LEU A 12 -5.69 4.61 12.06
N ASN A 13 -5.93 4.28 13.34
CA ASN A 13 -7.23 4.52 13.99
C ASN A 13 -7.50 6.02 14.23
N LEU A 14 -6.48 6.81 14.56
CA LEU A 14 -6.57 8.28 14.66
C LEU A 14 -6.81 8.91 13.29
N PHE A 15 -6.18 8.40 12.23
CA PHE A 15 -6.41 8.87 10.86
C PHE A 15 -7.84 8.57 10.38
N GLN A 16 -8.39 7.42 10.76
CA GLN A 16 -9.76 7.03 10.42
C GLN A 16 -10.82 7.78 11.25
N SER A 17 -10.49 8.15 12.48
CA SER A 17 -11.38 8.96 13.35
C SER A 17 -11.43 10.45 12.97
N CYS A 18 -10.46 10.94 12.18
CA CYS A 18 -10.37 12.35 11.78
C CYS A 18 -11.20 12.70 10.53
N GLN A 19 -11.95 11.75 9.96
CA GLN A 19 -12.84 12.00 8.80
C GLN A 19 -14.31 12.21 9.19
N LEU A 20 -14.69 12.14 10.47
CA LEU A 20 -16.06 12.47 10.86
C LEU A 20 -16.20 13.99 11.08
N ASN A 21 -16.14 14.73 9.97
CA ASN A 21 -16.54 16.12 9.95
C ASN A 21 -18.06 16.18 10.09
N ASN A 22 -18.55 16.24 11.32
CA ASN A 22 -19.96 16.45 11.64
C ASN A 22 -20.37 17.89 11.26
N ASN A 23 -20.46 18.17 9.97
CA ASN A 23 -21.31 19.25 9.49
C ASN A 23 -22.72 18.69 9.36
N ILE A 24 -23.62 19.12 10.24
CA ILE A 24 -25.06 18.96 10.01
C ILE A 24 -25.39 19.85 8.81
N ALA A 25 -25.19 19.28 7.63
CA ALA A 25 -25.35 19.97 6.37
C ALA A 25 -26.80 19.74 5.92
N TYR A 26 -27.63 20.77 6.11
CA TYR A 26 -29.00 20.80 5.65
C TYR A 26 -29.05 20.66 4.11
N ASN A 27 -30.07 19.97 3.60
CA ASN A 27 -30.35 19.92 2.18
C ASN A 27 -30.81 21.32 1.74
N ILE A 28 -30.10 21.89 0.76
CA ILE A 28 -30.51 23.13 0.15
C ILE A 28 -31.62 22.76 -0.85
N PRO A 29 -32.80 23.40 -0.76
CA PRO A 29 -33.93 23.04 -1.60
C PRO A 29 -33.59 23.27 -3.06
N ASP A 30 -33.77 22.23 -3.86
CA ASP A 30 -33.70 22.30 -5.31
C ASP A 30 -35.08 22.71 -5.84
N PRO A 31 -35.23 23.90 -6.45
CA PRO A 31 -36.53 24.38 -6.94
C PRO A 31 -37.05 23.57 -8.12
N ASP A 32 -36.18 22.81 -8.81
CA ASP A 32 -36.56 22.03 -9.98
C ASP A 32 -37.02 20.60 -9.64
N CYS A 33 -36.86 20.18 -8.38
CA CYS A 33 -37.29 18.87 -7.87
C CYS A 33 -38.67 18.99 -7.19
N THR A 34 -39.56 18.03 -7.44
CA THR A 34 -40.93 18.02 -6.90
C THR A 34 -41.14 17.07 -5.72
N GLY A 35 -40.13 16.28 -5.37
CA GLY A 35 -40.22 15.28 -4.30
C GLY A 35 -40.17 15.85 -2.87
N ALA A 36 -40.52 14.98 -1.91
CA ALA A 36 -40.45 15.29 -0.50
C ALA A 36 -39.01 15.62 -0.07
N PHE A 37 -38.86 16.58 0.86
CA PHE A 37 -37.55 17.07 1.31
C PHE A 37 -36.66 17.63 0.20
N TYR A 38 -37.26 18.10 -0.90
CA TYR A 38 -36.57 18.68 -2.06
C TYR A 38 -35.65 17.69 -2.80
N LEU A 39 -35.90 16.40 -2.64
CA LEU A 39 -35.22 15.36 -3.40
C LEU A 39 -35.95 15.15 -4.73
N CYS A 40 -35.19 15.00 -5.81
CA CYS A 40 -35.77 14.73 -7.12
C CYS A 40 -36.36 13.31 -7.17
N VAL A 41 -37.62 13.20 -7.58
CA VAL A 41 -38.22 11.91 -7.92
C VAL A 41 -37.78 11.47 -9.31
N ASP A 42 -38.00 10.21 -9.65
CA ASP A 42 -37.57 9.65 -10.93
C ASP A 42 -38.09 10.43 -12.16
N ALA A 43 -39.33 10.92 -12.11
CA ALA A 43 -39.87 11.78 -13.16
C ALA A 43 -39.11 13.12 -13.30
N ASP A 44 -38.67 13.72 -12.20
CA ASP A 44 -37.85 14.93 -12.23
C ASP A 44 -36.47 14.62 -12.82
N LYS A 45 -35.85 13.51 -12.40
CA LYS A 45 -34.52 13.09 -12.86
C LYS A 45 -34.50 12.92 -14.38
N ASP A 46 -35.51 12.26 -14.95
CA ASP A 46 -35.59 12.02 -16.40
C ASP A 46 -35.89 13.31 -17.16
N ARG A 47 -36.81 14.15 -16.66
CA ARG A 47 -37.13 15.45 -17.26
C ARG A 47 -35.90 16.37 -17.28
N LEU A 48 -35.25 16.54 -16.13
CA LEU A 48 -34.07 17.39 -15.98
C LEU A 48 -32.86 16.83 -16.72
N GLY A 49 -32.71 15.51 -16.75
CA GLY A 49 -31.69 14.84 -17.55
C GLY A 49 -31.88 15.14 -19.05
N ARG A 50 -33.11 15.08 -19.55
CA ARG A 50 -33.43 15.36 -20.95
C ARG A 50 -33.21 16.83 -21.31
N GLU A 51 -33.63 17.76 -20.46
CA GLU A 51 -33.37 19.19 -20.62
C GLU A 51 -31.87 19.49 -20.63
N ALA A 52 -31.11 18.83 -19.76
CA ALA A 52 -29.65 18.98 -19.70
C ALA A 52 -28.95 18.43 -20.95
N ILE A 53 -29.35 17.25 -21.45
CA ILE A 53 -28.83 16.71 -22.71
C ILE A 53 -29.14 17.64 -23.88
N LYS A 54 -30.33 18.24 -23.89
CA LYS A 54 -30.68 19.24 -24.90
C LYS A 54 -29.74 20.44 -24.83
N ALA A 55 -29.47 20.96 -23.64
CA ALA A 55 -28.55 22.08 -23.45
C ALA A 55 -27.10 21.73 -23.86
N ILE A 56 -26.67 20.48 -23.67
CA ILE A 56 -25.35 20.00 -24.13
C ILE A 56 -25.34 19.88 -25.65
N HIS A 57 -26.40 19.34 -26.26
CA HIS A 57 -26.55 19.26 -27.71
C HIS A 57 -26.49 20.65 -28.35
N GLU A 58 -27.25 21.61 -27.82
CA GLU A 58 -27.24 23.02 -28.25
C GLU A 58 -25.90 23.75 -28.02
N GLN A 59 -25.04 23.24 -27.13
CA GLN A 59 -23.68 23.78 -26.92
C GLN A 59 -22.66 23.20 -27.90
N MET A 60 -22.93 22.04 -28.48
CA MET A 60 -22.06 21.36 -29.45
C MET A 60 -22.48 21.62 -30.90
N ASP A 61 -23.75 21.96 -31.12
CA ASP A 61 -24.36 22.33 -32.41
C ASP A 61 -24.14 23.83 -32.66
N ASP A 62 -23.03 24.17 -33.34
CA ASP A 62 -22.58 25.55 -33.57
C ASP A 62 -23.46 26.28 -34.61
N ASP A 63 -23.89 25.58 -35.67
CA ASP A 63 -24.71 26.13 -36.73
C ASP A 63 -26.23 26.09 -36.45
N LYS A 64 -26.64 25.35 -35.42
CA LYS A 64 -28.02 25.21 -34.93
C LYS A 64 -28.95 24.58 -35.95
N ASP A 65 -28.45 23.71 -36.81
CA ASP A 65 -29.25 22.96 -37.77
C ASP A 65 -29.99 21.77 -37.13
N GLY A 66 -29.70 21.46 -35.86
CA GLY A 66 -30.29 20.38 -35.08
C GLY A 66 -29.51 19.06 -35.17
N MET A 67 -28.33 19.06 -35.79
CA MET A 67 -27.46 17.91 -36.01
C MET A 67 -26.03 18.26 -35.59
N ILE A 68 -25.43 17.45 -34.72
CA ILE A 68 -24.00 17.64 -34.44
C ILE A 68 -23.19 16.89 -35.50
N GLU A 69 -22.33 17.63 -36.20
CA GLU A 69 -21.37 17.08 -37.14
C GLU A 69 -20.01 16.76 -36.49
N ALA A 70 -19.24 15.89 -37.15
CA ALA A 70 -17.89 15.52 -36.71
C ALA A 70 -16.93 16.72 -36.63
N SER A 71 -17.08 17.72 -37.51
CA SER A 71 -16.29 18.95 -37.49
C SER A 71 -16.54 19.77 -36.22
N GLU A 72 -17.80 19.95 -35.86
CA GLU A 72 -18.25 20.78 -34.73
C GLU A 72 -17.88 20.15 -33.39
N SER A 73 -18.13 18.85 -33.25
CA SER A 73 -17.78 18.11 -32.03
C SER A 73 -16.26 17.97 -31.82
N SER A 74 -15.45 18.06 -32.87
CA SER A 74 -14.00 17.79 -32.77
C SER A 74 -13.22 18.86 -32.00
N ASP A 75 -13.64 20.12 -32.07
CA ASP A 75 -12.96 21.22 -31.37
C ASP A 75 -13.37 21.25 -29.90
N PHE A 76 -14.65 20.99 -29.61
CA PHE A 76 -15.15 20.78 -28.25
C PHE A 76 -14.41 19.64 -27.53
N ILE A 77 -14.24 18.49 -28.20
CA ILE A 77 -13.53 17.33 -27.63
C ILE A 77 -12.04 17.64 -27.40
N LYS A 78 -11.38 18.42 -28.25
CA LYS A 78 -9.95 18.75 -28.05
C LYS A 78 -9.72 19.81 -26.97
N GLU A 79 -10.57 20.83 -26.94
CA GLU A 79 -10.39 22.00 -26.07
C GLU A 79 -10.90 21.75 -24.65
N GLU A 80 -11.96 20.95 -24.50
CA GLU A 80 -12.59 20.72 -23.19
C GLU A 80 -12.30 19.32 -22.61
N LEU A 81 -12.15 18.30 -23.45
CA LEU A 81 -11.86 16.93 -23.02
C LEU A 81 -10.37 16.62 -23.24
N GLU A 82 -9.49 17.14 -22.37
CA GLU A 82 -8.06 16.77 -22.34
C GLU A 82 -7.90 15.24 -22.14
N SER A 83 -7.91 14.48 -23.24
CA SER A 83 -7.69 13.04 -23.24
C SER A 83 -6.43 12.73 -24.04
N ASN A 84 -5.30 12.72 -23.34
CA ASN A 84 -4.04 12.12 -23.83
C ASN A 84 -4.15 10.59 -24.04
N THR A 85 -5.30 9.98 -23.73
CA THR A 85 -5.52 8.54 -23.74
C THR A 85 -6.91 8.24 -24.28
N ASP A 86 -7.10 8.29 -25.60
CA ASP A 86 -7.81 7.25 -26.36
C ASP A 86 -8.06 7.68 -27.80
N SER A 87 -7.18 7.24 -28.70
CA SER A 87 -7.40 7.28 -30.15
C SER A 87 -8.65 6.50 -30.60
N ILE A 88 -9.22 5.65 -29.73
CA ILE A 88 -10.45 4.88 -29.98
C ILE A 88 -11.70 5.74 -29.75
N ARG A 89 -11.71 6.61 -28.72
CA ARG A 89 -12.86 7.49 -28.43
C ARG A 89 -13.03 8.55 -29.51
N HIS A 90 -11.92 9.04 -30.05
CA HIS A 90 -11.89 9.96 -31.18
C HIS A 90 -12.52 9.34 -32.45
N ARG A 91 -12.41 8.03 -32.66
CA ARG A 91 -12.96 7.37 -33.86
C ARG A 91 -14.48 7.32 -33.89
N GLN A 92 -15.15 7.28 -32.73
CA GLN A 92 -16.61 7.18 -32.67
C GLN A 92 -17.30 8.46 -33.17
N PHE A 93 -16.65 9.62 -33.04
CA PHE A 93 -17.13 10.91 -33.55
C PHE A 93 -16.43 11.38 -34.83
N GLN A 94 -15.41 10.66 -35.32
CA GLN A 94 -14.67 11.01 -36.56
C GLN A 94 -15.19 10.32 -37.82
N ASP A 95 -16.21 9.48 -37.71
CA ASP A 95 -16.85 8.94 -38.91
C ASP A 95 -17.59 10.08 -39.60
N ALA A 96 -17.13 10.48 -40.79
CA ALA A 96 -17.57 11.69 -41.49
C ALA A 96 -19.07 11.68 -41.86
N ASN A 97 -19.74 10.54 -41.71
CA ASN A 97 -21.17 10.36 -41.93
C ASN A 97 -22.00 10.39 -40.64
N LEU A 98 -21.37 10.56 -39.47
CA LEU A 98 -22.07 10.55 -38.19
C LEU A 98 -22.68 11.93 -37.92
N ARG A 99 -23.99 12.04 -38.12
CA ARG A 99 -24.80 13.17 -37.69
C ARG A 99 -25.59 12.74 -36.46
N ILE A 100 -25.45 13.45 -35.35
CA ILE A 100 -26.13 13.11 -34.09
C ILE A 100 -27.26 14.10 -33.84
N THR A 101 -28.50 13.63 -33.93
CA THR A 101 -29.66 14.42 -33.45
C THR A 101 -29.71 14.42 -31.93
N PHE A 102 -30.43 15.39 -31.36
CA PHE A 102 -30.81 15.36 -29.94
C PHE A 102 -31.47 14.04 -29.53
N ASN A 103 -32.36 13.48 -30.37
CA ASN A 103 -33.07 12.23 -30.06
C ASN A 103 -32.12 11.02 -30.06
N ASP A 104 -31.13 11.00 -30.96
CA ASP A 104 -30.11 9.95 -30.99
C ASP A 104 -29.24 10.01 -29.74
N LEU A 105 -28.84 11.21 -29.33
CA LEU A 105 -28.06 11.42 -28.11
C LEU A 105 -28.83 10.98 -26.86
N TRP A 106 -30.11 11.34 -26.75
CA TRP A 106 -30.97 10.88 -25.65
C TRP A 106 -31.10 9.36 -25.64
N THR A 107 -31.37 8.75 -26.80
CA THR A 107 -31.55 7.30 -26.93
C THR A 107 -30.26 6.54 -26.61
N GLN A 108 -29.11 7.09 -26.99
CA GLN A 108 -27.80 6.54 -26.66
C GLN A 108 -27.54 6.62 -25.16
N TRP A 109 -27.85 7.75 -24.53
CA TRP A 109 -27.73 7.93 -23.08
C TRP A 109 -28.62 6.96 -22.31
N GLU A 110 -29.89 6.83 -22.68
CA GLU A 110 -30.87 5.94 -22.02
C GLU A 110 -30.45 4.46 -22.09
N LYS A 111 -29.82 4.05 -23.20
CA LYS A 111 -29.29 2.69 -23.38
C LYS A 111 -27.93 2.46 -22.71
N SER A 112 -27.27 3.51 -22.22
CA SER A 112 -25.95 3.41 -21.62
C SER A 112 -26.00 2.71 -20.26
N ALA A 113 -24.93 2.00 -19.90
CA ALA A 113 -24.81 1.40 -18.57
C ALA A 113 -24.81 2.45 -17.43
N VAL A 114 -24.45 3.70 -17.77
CA VAL A 114 -24.37 4.82 -16.83
C VAL A 114 -25.76 5.27 -16.38
N TYR A 115 -26.77 5.19 -17.25
CA TYR A 115 -28.14 5.56 -16.93
C TYR A 115 -28.66 4.83 -15.67
N ASN A 116 -28.29 3.56 -15.55
CA ASN A 116 -28.70 2.67 -14.47
C ASN A 116 -27.77 2.70 -13.24
N TRP A 117 -26.84 3.65 -13.16
CA TRP A 117 -25.97 3.77 -11.99
C TRP A 117 -26.74 4.19 -10.74
N SER A 118 -26.46 3.48 -9.64
CA SER A 118 -26.93 3.85 -8.32
C SER A 118 -26.12 5.03 -7.75
N ASN A 119 -26.61 5.64 -6.68
CA ASN A 119 -25.88 6.67 -5.96
C ASN A 119 -24.45 6.24 -5.56
N ASP A 120 -24.27 4.99 -5.13
CA ASP A 120 -22.95 4.47 -4.76
C ASP A 120 -22.02 4.31 -5.97
N ASP A 121 -22.56 3.94 -7.14
CA ASP A 121 -21.78 3.85 -8.38
C ASP A 121 -21.30 5.25 -8.82
N VAL A 122 -22.17 6.25 -8.73
CA VAL A 122 -21.82 7.66 -9.02
C VAL A 122 -20.77 8.17 -8.03
N VAL A 123 -20.89 7.84 -6.75
CA VAL A 123 -19.89 8.17 -5.73
C VAL A 123 -18.55 7.50 -6.02
N HIS A 124 -18.57 6.22 -6.40
CA HIS A 124 -17.36 5.50 -6.80
C HIS A 124 -16.71 6.16 -8.03
N TRP A 125 -17.53 6.59 -8.99
CA TRP A 125 -17.07 7.34 -10.16
C TRP A 125 -16.41 8.67 -9.78
N LEU A 126 -17.04 9.43 -8.89
CA LEU A 126 -16.55 10.71 -8.38
C LEU A 126 -15.18 10.59 -7.70
N VAL A 127 -14.98 9.53 -6.91
CA VAL A 127 -13.73 9.30 -6.17
C VAL A 127 -12.62 8.81 -7.09
N ASN A 128 -12.89 7.83 -7.94
CA ASN A 128 -11.83 7.11 -8.66
C ASN A 128 -11.50 7.69 -10.05
N TYR A 129 -12.45 8.37 -10.70
CA TYR A 129 -12.24 8.90 -12.06
C TYR A 129 -12.25 10.42 -12.08
N VAL A 130 -13.19 11.05 -11.37
CA VAL A 130 -13.23 12.51 -11.24
C VAL A 130 -12.20 13.01 -10.21
N HIS A 131 -11.79 12.15 -9.28
CA HIS A 131 -10.85 12.46 -8.19
C HIS A 131 -11.32 13.62 -7.31
N LEU A 132 -12.59 13.63 -6.92
CA LEU A 132 -13.20 14.64 -6.05
C LEU A 132 -13.85 14.00 -4.80
N PRO A 133 -13.07 13.34 -3.92
CA PRO A 133 -13.61 12.63 -2.75
C PRO A 133 -14.25 13.56 -1.71
N ILE A 134 -13.88 14.85 -1.70
CA ILE A 134 -14.39 15.83 -0.74
C ILE A 134 -15.88 16.14 -0.89
N TYR A 135 -16.50 15.78 -2.02
CA TYR A 135 -17.92 16.06 -2.28
C TYR A 135 -18.81 14.81 -2.16
N VAL A 136 -18.28 13.68 -1.68
CA VAL A 136 -19.04 12.42 -1.55
C VAL A 136 -20.29 12.62 -0.71
N ASP A 137 -20.19 13.33 0.41
CA ASP A 137 -21.34 13.59 1.28
C ASP A 137 -22.42 14.44 0.58
N ASN A 138 -22.04 15.36 -0.31
CA ASN A 138 -23.01 16.18 -1.05
C ASN A 138 -23.76 15.33 -2.08
N PHE A 139 -23.06 14.44 -2.79
CA PHE A 139 -23.66 13.53 -3.76
C PHE A 139 -24.60 12.50 -3.10
N ARG A 140 -24.24 12.00 -1.92
CA ARG A 140 -25.08 11.09 -1.13
C ARG A 140 -26.32 11.79 -0.58
N ARG A 141 -26.16 12.99 -0.02
CA ARG A 141 -27.27 13.77 0.54
C ARG A 141 -28.30 14.16 -0.51
N ASN A 142 -27.85 14.57 -1.70
CA ASN A 142 -28.72 14.95 -2.81
C ASN A 142 -29.24 13.75 -3.63
N GLN A 143 -28.89 12.50 -3.25
CA GLN A 143 -29.32 11.28 -3.93
C GLN A 143 -29.09 11.33 -5.46
N ILE A 144 -27.88 11.74 -5.83
CA ILE A 144 -27.47 11.84 -7.24
C ILE A 144 -27.23 10.43 -7.78
N ASP A 145 -28.11 10.00 -8.69
CA ASP A 145 -27.99 8.74 -9.43
C ASP A 145 -27.48 8.99 -10.85
N GLY A 146 -27.25 7.91 -11.62
CA GLY A 146 -26.80 7.97 -13.02
C GLY A 146 -27.62 8.94 -13.88
N ARG A 147 -28.96 8.89 -13.76
CA ARG A 147 -29.92 9.76 -14.46
C ARG A 147 -29.69 11.27 -14.27
N MET A 148 -29.04 11.68 -13.17
CA MET A 148 -28.77 13.08 -12.85
C MET A 148 -27.41 13.58 -13.37
N ILE A 149 -26.57 12.69 -13.93
CA ILE A 149 -25.26 13.05 -14.50
C ILE A 149 -25.37 14.11 -15.61
N PRO A 150 -26.34 14.04 -16.54
CA PRO A 150 -26.51 15.10 -17.54
C PRO A 150 -26.69 16.49 -16.94
N ARG A 151 -27.42 16.60 -15.82
CA ARG A 151 -27.59 17.87 -15.12
C ARG A 151 -26.28 18.42 -14.55
N LEU A 152 -25.34 17.54 -14.19
CA LEU A 152 -23.98 17.94 -13.77
C LEU A 152 -23.16 18.45 -14.97
N ALA A 153 -23.34 17.85 -16.15
CA ALA A 153 -22.63 18.23 -17.39
C ALA A 153 -23.15 19.54 -18.01
N ALA A 154 -24.45 19.85 -17.90
CA ALA A 154 -25.02 21.09 -18.46
C ALA A 154 -24.50 22.40 -17.80
N ASN A 155 -23.64 22.30 -16.78
CA ASN A 155 -22.91 23.42 -16.16
C ASN A 155 -23.79 24.59 -15.70
N GLN A 156 -24.99 24.28 -15.18
CA GLN A 156 -25.84 25.30 -14.56
C GLN A 156 -25.17 25.83 -13.29
N LYS A 157 -24.60 27.05 -13.38
CA LYS A 157 -23.80 27.67 -12.31
C LYS A 157 -24.53 27.70 -10.96
N HIS A 158 -25.84 27.94 -10.98
CA HIS A 158 -26.68 27.94 -9.77
C HIS A 158 -26.72 26.55 -9.13
N TYR A 159 -27.01 25.49 -9.89
CA TYR A 159 -27.11 24.13 -9.39
C TYR A 159 -25.79 23.63 -8.77
N LEU A 160 -24.67 23.76 -9.47
CA LEU A 160 -23.38 23.29 -8.97
C LEU A 160 -22.89 24.06 -7.73
N SER A 161 -23.16 25.38 -7.68
CA SER A 161 -22.65 26.25 -6.61
C SER A 161 -23.56 26.26 -5.38
N ALA A 162 -24.86 26.41 -5.58
CA ALA A 162 -25.84 26.59 -4.51
C ALA A 162 -26.30 25.22 -3.97
N ILE A 163 -26.70 24.29 -4.84
CA ILE A 163 -27.32 23.02 -4.43
C ILE A 163 -26.26 21.96 -4.13
N MET A 164 -25.32 21.74 -5.05
CA MET A 164 -24.22 20.77 -4.85
C MET A 164 -23.09 21.30 -3.96
N GLN A 165 -23.13 22.59 -3.58
CA GLN A 165 -22.17 23.27 -2.70
C GLN A 165 -20.71 23.21 -3.20
N ILE A 166 -20.49 22.98 -4.50
CA ILE A 166 -19.16 22.99 -5.10
C ILE A 166 -18.84 24.44 -5.41
N ARG A 167 -18.01 25.11 -4.60
CA ARG A 167 -17.69 26.53 -4.81
C ARG A 167 -16.51 26.74 -5.76
N ASP A 168 -15.54 25.83 -5.74
CA ASP A 168 -14.31 25.93 -6.52
C ASP A 168 -14.58 25.79 -8.04
N PRO A 169 -14.24 26.79 -8.87
CA PRO A 169 -14.43 26.72 -10.32
C PRO A 169 -13.62 25.61 -10.99
N ARG A 170 -12.46 25.21 -10.44
CA ARG A 170 -11.65 24.11 -11.00
C ARG A 170 -12.35 22.77 -10.83
N HIS A 171 -12.93 22.54 -9.65
CA HIS A 171 -13.68 21.32 -9.37
C HIS A 171 -14.96 21.25 -10.21
N LYS A 172 -15.66 22.38 -10.40
CA LYS A 172 -16.81 22.46 -11.31
C LYS A 172 -16.41 22.07 -12.73
N ARG A 173 -15.39 22.72 -13.28
CA ARG A 173 -14.93 22.46 -14.65
C ARG A 173 -14.54 21.00 -14.83
N ARG A 174 -13.77 20.44 -13.89
CA ARG A 174 -13.38 19.02 -13.94
C ARG A 174 -14.58 18.07 -13.88
N LEU A 175 -15.55 18.35 -13.02
CA LEU A 175 -16.77 17.55 -12.91
C LEU A 175 -17.59 17.60 -14.19
N VAL A 176 -17.79 18.80 -14.76
CA VAL A 176 -18.50 19.01 -16.03
C VAL A 176 -17.84 18.22 -17.15
N ILE A 177 -16.53 18.39 -17.35
CA ILE A 177 -15.76 17.67 -18.39
C ILE A 177 -15.91 16.16 -18.22
N LYS A 178 -15.75 15.63 -17.00
CA LYS A 178 -15.88 14.18 -16.77
C LYS A 178 -17.31 13.69 -16.92
N ALA A 179 -18.32 14.48 -16.55
CA ALA A 179 -19.72 14.11 -16.74
C ALA A 179 -20.06 14.06 -18.24
N THR A 180 -19.59 15.03 -19.02
CA THR A 180 -19.74 15.05 -20.48
C THR A 180 -19.03 13.87 -21.15
N ASP A 181 -17.81 13.52 -20.71
CA ASP A 181 -17.10 12.30 -21.16
C ASP A 181 -17.95 11.04 -20.95
N VAL A 182 -18.55 10.91 -19.77
CA VAL A 182 -19.38 9.74 -19.43
C VAL A 182 -20.67 9.68 -20.24
N ILE A 183 -21.29 10.82 -20.57
CA ILE A 183 -22.51 10.87 -21.37
C ILE A 183 -22.23 10.48 -22.82
N LEU A 184 -21.14 11.01 -23.40
CA LEU A 184 -20.79 10.80 -24.80
C LEU A 184 -20.14 9.44 -25.06
N PHE A 185 -19.34 8.93 -24.12
CA PHE A 185 -18.51 7.73 -24.32
C PHE A 185 -18.88 6.57 -23.41
N GLY A 186 -19.79 6.78 -22.44
CA GLY A 186 -20.22 5.76 -21.50
C GLY A 186 -19.29 5.60 -20.27
N PRO A 187 -19.42 4.49 -19.52
CA PRO A 187 -18.70 4.32 -18.27
C PRO A 187 -17.19 4.29 -18.50
N PRO A 188 -16.37 4.95 -17.67
CA PRO A 188 -14.95 4.92 -17.84
C PRO A 188 -14.46 3.47 -17.68
N LYS A 189 -13.65 3.01 -18.63
CA LYS A 189 -13.05 1.67 -18.55
C LYS A 189 -12.28 1.59 -17.24
N GLN A 190 -12.57 0.55 -16.44
CA GLN A 190 -11.82 0.28 -15.23
C GLN A 190 -10.38 0.00 -15.60
N THR A 191 -9.53 1.03 -15.52
CA THR A 191 -8.10 0.84 -15.50
C THR A 191 -7.80 0.28 -14.11
N HIS A 192 -7.93 -1.04 -13.97
CA HIS A 192 -7.40 -1.72 -12.80
C HIS A 192 -5.93 -1.32 -12.71
N ASN A 193 -5.58 -0.64 -11.62
CA ASN A 193 -4.22 -0.22 -11.35
C ASN A 193 -3.44 -1.47 -10.94
N LEU A 194 -3.13 -2.35 -11.90
CA LEU A 194 -2.36 -3.59 -11.67
C LEU A 194 -1.07 -3.27 -10.92
N ILE A 195 -0.49 -2.09 -11.14
CA ILE A 195 0.69 -1.59 -10.42
C ILE A 195 0.42 -1.46 -8.91
N LYS A 196 -0.74 -0.91 -8.51
CA LYS A 196 -1.13 -0.79 -7.09
C LYS A 196 -1.32 -2.16 -6.45
N ASP A 197 -1.96 -3.08 -7.18
CA ASP A 197 -2.19 -4.45 -6.70
C ASP A 197 -0.87 -5.23 -6.63
N ILE A 198 0.05 -5.04 -7.59
CA ILE A 198 1.40 -5.64 -7.59
C ILE A 198 2.24 -5.11 -6.42
N ILE A 199 2.20 -3.80 -6.15
CA ILE A 199 2.89 -3.20 -4.99
C ILE A 199 2.35 -3.79 -3.69
N LEU A 200 1.02 -3.91 -3.57
CA LEU A 200 0.39 -4.49 -2.37
C LEU A 200 0.75 -5.97 -2.18
N MET A 201 0.76 -6.77 -3.26
CA MET A 201 1.13 -8.19 -3.22
C MET A 201 2.61 -8.41 -2.92
N SER A 202 3.49 -7.56 -3.46
CA SER A 202 4.93 -7.64 -3.16
C SER A 202 5.22 -7.28 -1.69
N ALA A 203 4.56 -6.27 -1.14
CA ALA A 203 4.67 -5.91 0.27
C ALA A 203 4.22 -7.05 1.20
N LEU A 204 3.08 -7.70 0.88
CA LEU A 204 2.60 -8.87 1.61
C LEU A 204 3.58 -10.05 1.55
N SER A 205 4.14 -10.31 0.37
CA SER A 205 5.08 -11.42 0.15
C SER A 205 6.39 -11.23 0.92
N ILE A 206 6.91 -10.01 1.00
CA ILE A 206 8.12 -9.69 1.78
C ILE A 206 7.86 -9.90 3.28
N SER A 207 6.70 -9.45 3.77
CA SER A 207 6.33 -9.57 5.18
C SER A 207 6.15 -11.04 5.59
N PHE A 208 5.51 -11.84 4.74
CA PHE A 208 5.37 -13.27 4.95
C PHE A 208 6.71 -14.01 4.89
N GLY A 209 7.58 -13.65 3.94
CA GLY A 209 8.94 -14.18 3.83
C GLY A 209 9.80 -13.90 5.06
N ALA A 210 9.75 -12.67 5.59
CA ALA A 210 10.46 -12.30 6.81
C ALA A 210 9.95 -13.07 8.03
N CYS A 211 8.63 -13.26 8.14
CA CYS A 211 8.02 -14.03 9.22
C CYS A 211 8.45 -15.51 9.16
N LEU A 212 8.44 -16.12 7.97
CA LEU A 212 8.89 -17.51 7.79
C LEU A 212 10.38 -17.68 8.08
N TYR A 213 11.21 -16.75 7.60
CA TYR A 213 12.65 -16.79 7.84
C TYR A 213 12.98 -16.69 9.34
N ALA A 214 12.31 -15.80 10.06
CA ALA A 214 12.46 -15.67 11.52
C ALA A 214 11.99 -16.94 12.25
N PHE A 215 10.89 -17.55 11.83
CA PHE A 215 10.38 -18.80 12.41
C PHE A 215 11.35 -19.98 12.22
N LEU A 216 11.94 -20.12 11.03
CA LEU A 216 12.94 -21.15 10.74
C LEU A 216 14.23 -20.95 11.55
N ARG A 217 14.69 -19.70 11.68
CA ARG A 217 15.87 -19.36 12.49
C ARG A 217 15.61 -19.61 13.98
N HIS A 218 14.41 -19.30 14.46
CA HIS A 218 14.01 -19.58 15.84
C HIS A 218 14.07 -21.09 16.15
N ARG A 219 13.57 -21.95 15.25
CA ARG A 219 13.69 -23.41 15.41
C ARG A 219 15.15 -23.88 15.48
N LYS A 220 16.04 -23.39 14.62
CA LYS A 220 17.47 -23.75 14.65
C LYS A 220 18.18 -23.27 15.93
N THR A 221 17.80 -22.10 16.46
CA THR A 221 18.43 -21.52 17.67
C THR A 221 18.13 -22.32 18.94
N GLN A 222 16.95 -22.95 19.02
CA GLN A 222 16.55 -23.81 20.15
C GLN A 222 17.46 -25.04 20.29
N GLU A 223 17.97 -25.57 19.18
CA GLU A 223 18.92 -26.69 19.20
C GLU A 223 20.31 -26.25 19.68
N THR A 224 20.77 -25.06 19.25
CA THR A 224 22.05 -24.50 19.68
C THR A 224 22.08 -24.16 21.18
N MET A 225 20.97 -23.66 21.75
CA MET A 225 20.88 -23.35 23.18
C MET A 225 21.01 -24.58 24.07
N LYS A 226 20.41 -25.70 23.67
CA LYS A 226 20.53 -26.97 24.41
C LYS A 226 21.96 -27.51 24.40
N LEU A 227 22.66 -27.34 23.28
CA LEU A 227 24.07 -27.69 23.14
C LEU A 227 24.95 -26.81 24.02
N MET A 228 24.71 -25.49 24.06
CA MET A 228 25.46 -24.55 24.90
C MET A 228 25.24 -24.78 26.41
N LEU A 229 24.04 -25.17 26.85
CA LEU A 229 23.78 -25.51 28.26
C LEU A 229 24.55 -26.76 28.70
N LYS A 230 24.64 -27.77 27.82
CA LYS A 230 25.41 -29.00 28.09
C LYS A 230 26.92 -28.72 28.14
N GLU A 231 27.41 -27.79 27.33
CA GLU A 231 28.82 -27.37 27.38
C GLU A 231 29.13 -26.56 28.64
N LEU A 232 28.21 -25.76 29.16
CA LEU A 232 28.39 -25.07 30.45
C LEU A 232 28.44 -26.02 31.64
N GLU A 233 27.58 -27.04 31.65
CA GLU A 233 27.56 -28.05 32.73
C GLU A 233 28.86 -28.88 32.75
N THR A 234 29.38 -29.24 31.59
CA THR A 234 30.66 -29.97 31.48
C THR A 234 31.85 -29.08 31.87
N LEU A 235 31.84 -27.80 31.53
CA LEU A 235 32.87 -26.84 31.95
C LEU A 235 32.82 -26.56 33.47
N GLN A 236 31.63 -26.46 34.07
CA GLN A 236 31.48 -26.26 35.51
C GLN A 236 31.97 -27.48 36.31
N ASN A 237 31.73 -28.69 35.80
CA ASN A 237 32.26 -29.92 36.39
C ASN A 237 33.80 -29.99 36.27
N ALA A 238 34.36 -29.57 35.13
CA ALA A 238 35.80 -29.47 34.95
C ALA A 238 36.43 -28.41 35.88
N GLU A 239 35.78 -27.26 36.07
CA GLU A 239 36.22 -26.23 37.01
C GLU A 239 36.20 -26.74 38.46
N GLY A 240 35.16 -27.47 38.85
CA GLY A 240 35.06 -28.13 40.15
C GLY A 240 36.19 -29.14 40.39
N ASN A 241 36.47 -29.99 39.40
CA ASN A 241 37.57 -30.94 39.47
C ASN A 241 38.94 -30.27 39.53
N LEU A 242 39.14 -29.17 38.79
CA LEU A 242 40.38 -28.41 38.84
C LEU A 242 40.58 -27.75 40.21
N LYS A 243 39.51 -27.16 40.79
CA LYS A 243 39.53 -26.64 42.16
C LYS A 243 39.86 -27.72 43.17
N ALA A 244 39.26 -28.90 43.07
CA ALA A 244 39.53 -30.03 43.96
C ALA A 244 41.00 -30.49 43.89
N VAL A 245 41.60 -30.51 42.70
CA VAL A 245 43.04 -30.83 42.54
C VAL A 245 43.91 -29.72 43.13
N THR A 246 43.61 -28.44 42.91
CA THR A 246 44.40 -27.34 43.50
C THR A 246 44.36 -27.31 45.03
N VAL A 247 43.22 -27.67 45.64
CA VAL A 247 43.08 -27.81 47.10
C VAL A 247 43.92 -28.98 47.60
N LYS A 248 43.89 -30.13 46.91
CA LYS A 248 44.74 -31.28 47.25
C LYS A 248 46.23 -30.97 47.13
N VAL A 249 46.64 -30.23 46.11
CA VAL A 249 48.03 -29.79 45.94
C VAL A 249 48.44 -28.86 47.09
N LYS A 250 47.60 -27.91 47.50
CA LYS A 250 47.87 -27.04 48.67
C LYS A 250 47.89 -27.80 50.00
N ALA A 251 47.01 -28.80 50.17
CA ALA A 251 47.00 -29.65 51.36
C ALA A 251 48.29 -30.47 51.46
N MET A 252 48.73 -31.08 50.34
CA MET A 252 50.02 -31.77 50.28
C MET A 252 51.20 -30.81 50.50
N GLU A 253 51.15 -29.58 49.98
CA GLU A 253 52.17 -28.56 50.23
C GLU A 253 52.30 -28.22 51.73
N ASN A 254 51.17 -28.15 52.45
CA ASN A 254 51.16 -27.88 53.89
C ASN A 254 51.64 -29.08 54.71
N GLU A 255 51.25 -30.30 54.36
CA GLU A 255 51.75 -31.53 55.00
C GLU A 255 53.26 -31.73 54.74
N LEU A 256 53.76 -31.32 53.58
CA LEU A 256 55.19 -31.32 53.23
C LEU A 256 55.99 -30.23 53.95
N LYS A 257 55.36 -29.09 54.29
CA LYS A 257 55.98 -28.04 55.14
C LYS A 257 56.11 -28.50 56.60
N ASP A 258 55.17 -29.31 57.07
CA ASP A 258 55.15 -29.87 58.43
C ASP A 258 56.13 -31.06 58.59
N LYS A 259 56.30 -31.86 57.53
CA LYS A 259 57.27 -32.98 57.49
C LYS A 259 58.51 -32.63 56.68
N THR A 260 59.50 -32.01 57.31
CA THR A 260 60.82 -31.82 56.70
C THR A 260 61.42 -33.14 56.20
N LYS A 261 61.76 -33.14 54.90
CA LYS A 261 62.44 -34.17 54.09
C LYS A 261 61.57 -35.30 53.51
N VAL A 262 60.64 -34.94 52.63
CA VAL A 262 60.31 -35.81 51.47
C VAL A 262 60.80 -35.12 50.19
N ASP A 263 61.31 -35.95 49.29
CA ASP A 263 62.30 -35.70 48.25
C ASP A 263 62.02 -34.48 47.33
N ARG A 264 62.85 -33.44 47.47
CA ARG A 264 62.78 -32.18 46.70
C ARG A 264 62.92 -32.41 45.18
N GLY A 265 63.53 -33.52 44.77
CA GLY A 265 63.73 -33.88 43.36
C GLY A 265 62.44 -34.32 42.66
N LEU A 266 61.64 -35.16 43.32
CA LEU A 266 60.41 -35.70 42.75
C LEU A 266 59.33 -34.62 42.57
N LEU A 267 59.23 -33.71 43.55
CA LEU A 267 58.28 -32.61 43.50
C LEU A 267 58.62 -31.62 42.37
N LYS A 268 59.91 -31.30 42.20
CA LYS A 268 60.36 -30.45 41.08
C LYS A 268 60.08 -31.10 39.73
N SER A 269 60.37 -32.39 39.60
CA SER A 269 60.10 -33.17 38.38
C SER A 269 58.61 -33.14 37.99
N TRP A 270 57.73 -33.36 38.97
CA TRP A 270 56.29 -33.34 38.74
C TRP A 270 55.76 -31.94 38.36
N PHE A 271 56.25 -30.88 39.01
CA PHE A 271 55.90 -29.50 38.62
C PHE A 271 56.36 -29.16 37.19
N THR A 272 57.54 -29.59 36.78
CA THR A 272 58.01 -29.38 35.40
C THR A 272 57.13 -30.12 34.39
N GLU A 273 56.63 -31.31 34.72
CA GLU A 273 55.75 -32.07 33.82
C GLU A 273 54.36 -31.43 33.69
N VAL A 274 53.82 -30.89 34.79
CA VAL A 274 52.56 -30.12 34.77
C VAL A 274 52.70 -28.82 33.98
N GLN A 275 53.85 -28.13 34.07
CA GLN A 275 54.08 -26.94 33.24
C GLN A 275 54.24 -27.29 31.76
N ARG A 276 54.96 -28.37 31.44
CA ARG A 276 55.15 -28.83 30.06
C ARG A 276 53.83 -29.17 29.38
N THR A 277 52.98 -29.93 30.07
CA THR A 277 51.65 -30.32 29.57
C THR A 277 50.73 -29.11 29.39
N LYS A 278 50.85 -28.09 30.25
CA LYS A 278 50.10 -26.83 30.13
C LYS A 278 50.55 -26.01 28.90
N GLU A 279 51.84 -25.87 28.68
CA GLU A 279 52.39 -25.17 27.51
C GLU A 279 52.02 -25.88 26.19
N GLU A 280 52.02 -27.22 26.19
CA GLU A 280 51.59 -27.98 25.02
C GLU A 280 50.10 -27.76 24.72
N ALA A 281 49.24 -27.75 25.74
CA ALA A 281 47.82 -27.45 25.59
C ALA A 281 47.57 -26.03 25.04
N GLU A 282 48.35 -25.03 25.48
CA GLU A 282 48.27 -23.67 24.96
C GLU A 282 48.69 -23.58 23.49
N LYS A 283 49.75 -24.30 23.09
CA LYS A 283 50.18 -24.39 21.68
C LYS A 283 49.12 -25.05 20.78
N TYR A 284 48.41 -26.06 21.27
CA TYR A 284 47.30 -26.67 20.53
C TYR A 284 46.14 -25.69 20.35
N ARG A 285 45.82 -24.89 21.37
CA ARG A 285 44.76 -23.87 21.30
C ARG A 285 45.07 -22.77 20.29
N GLN A 286 46.32 -22.29 20.25
CA GLN A 286 46.75 -21.29 19.26
C GLN A 286 46.67 -21.82 17.82
N ARG A 287 47.09 -23.07 17.57
CA ARG A 287 46.99 -23.68 16.24
C ARG A 287 45.55 -23.78 15.75
N ARG A 288 44.62 -24.18 16.62
CA ARG A 288 43.18 -24.23 16.28
C ARG A 288 42.61 -22.85 15.93
N GLY A 289 42.99 -21.81 16.68
CA GLY A 289 42.55 -20.43 16.39
C GLY A 289 43.02 -19.94 15.02
N SER A 290 44.28 -20.21 14.66
CA SER A 290 44.84 -19.82 13.36
C SER A 290 44.21 -20.57 12.17
N THR A 291 43.86 -21.84 12.34
CA THR A 291 43.16 -22.61 11.29
C THR A 291 41.75 -22.05 11.03
N ALA A 292 41.00 -21.73 12.09
CA ALA A 292 39.66 -21.15 11.96
C ALA A 292 39.67 -19.76 11.29
N ASP A 293 40.69 -18.94 11.58
CA ASP A 293 40.86 -17.62 10.95
C ASP A 293 41.17 -17.73 9.45
N ARG A 294 42.06 -18.65 9.04
CA ARG A 294 42.35 -18.92 7.61
C ARG A 294 41.14 -19.44 6.86
N GLU A 295 40.34 -20.31 7.46
CA GLU A 295 39.08 -20.79 6.85
C GLU A 295 38.07 -19.65 6.66
N GLY A 296 37.95 -18.74 7.63
CA GLY A 296 37.12 -17.54 7.51
C GLY A 296 37.55 -16.64 6.36
N GLN A 297 38.86 -16.39 6.21
CA GLN A 297 39.41 -15.58 5.12
C GLN A 297 39.20 -16.22 3.74
N LEU A 298 39.36 -17.55 3.62
CA LEU A 298 39.09 -18.29 2.37
C LEU A 298 37.61 -18.21 1.96
N GLN A 299 36.69 -18.34 2.92
CA GLN A 299 35.26 -18.18 2.63
C GLN A 299 34.88 -16.77 2.22
N LEU A 300 35.54 -15.75 2.76
CA LEU A 300 35.33 -14.37 2.36
C LEU A 300 35.81 -14.12 0.93
N ALA A 301 37.03 -14.55 0.60
CA ALA A 301 37.59 -14.43 -0.75
C ALA A 301 36.75 -15.19 -1.80
N LEU A 302 36.22 -16.37 -1.46
CA LEU A 302 35.31 -17.11 -2.34
C LEU A 302 34.01 -16.36 -2.62
N LYS A 303 33.45 -15.68 -1.60
CA LYS A 303 32.25 -14.85 -1.77
C LYS A 303 32.51 -13.63 -2.66
N GLU A 304 33.67 -12.99 -2.54
CA GLU A 304 34.06 -11.87 -3.39
C GLU A 304 34.21 -12.31 -4.86
N LEU A 305 34.83 -13.46 -5.12
CA LEU A 305 34.94 -14.02 -6.47
C LEU A 305 33.57 -14.37 -7.08
N GLU A 306 32.63 -14.87 -6.27
CA GLU A 306 31.27 -15.17 -6.73
C GLU A 306 30.45 -13.90 -7.04
N GLN A 307 30.74 -12.78 -6.37
CA GLN A 307 30.15 -11.47 -6.69
C GLN A 307 30.71 -10.84 -7.97
N VAL A 308 31.97 -11.11 -8.32
CA VAL A 308 32.60 -10.59 -9.55
C VAL A 308 32.23 -11.42 -10.79
N ASN A 309 31.86 -12.70 -10.60
CA ASN A 309 31.50 -13.62 -11.68
C ASN A 309 30.00 -13.63 -12.03
N LYS A 310 29.24 -12.62 -11.58
CA LYS A 310 27.79 -12.50 -11.74
C LYS A 310 27.44 -11.09 -12.21
#